data_AF-F5S9T1-F1
#
_entry.id   AF-F5S9T1-F1
#
_cell.length_a   1.000
_cell.length_b   1.000
_cell.length_c   1.000
_cell.angle_alpha   90.00
_cell.angle_beta   90.00
_cell.angle_gamma   90.00
#
_symmetry.space_group_name_H-M   'P 1'
#
loop_
_entity.id
_entity.type
_entity.pdbx_description
1 polymer ?
#
loop_
_entity_poly.entity_id
_entity_poly.type
_entity_poly.pdbx_seq_one_letter_code
_entity_poly.pdbx_strand_id
1 'polypeptide(L)'
;MDKMTQKLQFADQLKVTMQAKGYAPKASILEREFNLRYFGKPITLHAAGKWLRGEAIPHNDKVVKLAKWLEVQPANLVYGLDLRDEIDRLS
;
A
#
# COMPACT_ATOMS: atom_id res chain seq x y z
N MET A 1 -2.96 8.28 17.81
CA MET A 1 -2.48 8.40 16.42
C MET A 1 -3.66 8.88 15.59
N ASP A 2 -3.58 10.09 15.02
CA ASP A 2 -4.72 10.67 14.31
C ASP A 2 -5.04 9.90 13.03
N LYS A 3 -6.34 9.70 12.78
CA LYS A 3 -6.85 8.90 11.65
C LYS A 3 -6.43 9.46 10.29
N MET A 4 -6.14 10.76 10.20
CA MET A 4 -5.59 11.40 9.00
C MET A 4 -4.13 11.03 8.77
N THR A 5 -3.32 11.01 9.84
CA THR A 5 -1.91 10.61 9.79
C THR A 5 -1.76 9.19 9.27
N GLN A 6 -2.64 8.28 9.68
CA GLN A 6 -2.59 6.87 9.25
C GLN A 6 -2.85 6.70 7.75
N LYS A 7 -3.73 7.51 7.14
CA LYS A 7 -3.99 7.42 5.68
C LYS A 7 -2.81 7.95 4.87
N LEU A 8 -2.18 9.03 5.32
CA LEU A 8 -1.00 9.58 4.68
C LEU A 8 0.19 8.62 4.79
N GLN A 9 0.42 8.04 5.97
CA GLN A 9 1.45 7.01 6.17
C GLN A 9 1.24 5.80 5.27
N PHE A 10 0.00 5.29 5.17
CA PHE A 10 -0.32 4.22 4.23
C PHE A 10 0.01 4.60 2.78
N ALA A 11 -0.35 5.82 2.37
CA ALA A 11 -0.10 6.29 1.01
C ALA A 11 1.39 6.39 0.70
N ASP A 12 2.17 6.92 1.64
CA ASP A 12 3.62 7.06 1.46
C ASP A 12 4.30 5.70 1.45
N GLN A 13 3.94 4.79 2.35
CA GLN A 13 4.47 3.43 2.32
C GLN A 13 4.09 2.68 1.04
N LEU A 14 2.87 2.87 0.55
CA LEU A 14 2.43 2.28 -0.71
C LEU A 14 3.27 2.79 -1.88
N LYS A 15 3.57 4.10 -1.95
CA LYS A 15 4.46 4.65 -2.99
C LYS A 15 5.86 4.08 -2.90
N VAL A 16 6.44 4.06 -1.70
CA VAL A 16 7.81 3.55 -1.45
C VAL A 16 7.92 2.08 -1.85
N THR A 17 6.95 1.25 -1.44
CA THR A 17 6.96 -0.19 -1.75
C THR A 17 6.70 -0.48 -3.23
N MET A 18 5.87 0.31 -3.91
CA MET A 18 5.75 0.26 -5.37
C MET A 18 7.08 0.59 -6.06
N GLN A 19 7.74 1.67 -5.65
CA GLN A 19 9.03 2.09 -6.21
C GLN A 19 10.12 1.04 -5.97
N ALA A 20 10.17 0.46 -4.77
CA ALA A 20 11.11 -0.61 -4.42
C ALA A 20 10.93 -1.87 -5.29
N LYS A 21 9.72 -2.10 -5.81
CA LYS A 21 9.41 -3.17 -6.77
C LYS A 21 9.53 -2.75 -8.24
N GLY A 22 10.05 -1.54 -8.52
CA GLY A 22 10.28 -1.04 -9.87
C GLY A 22 9.03 -0.45 -10.55
N TYR A 23 7.95 -0.23 -9.80
CA TYR A 23 6.72 0.37 -10.34
C TYR A 23 6.67 1.87 -10.03
N ALA A 24 6.36 2.68 -11.05
CA ALA A 24 6.04 4.09 -10.80
C ALA A 24 4.72 4.19 -10.01
N PRO A 25 4.63 5.05 -8.97
CA PRO A 25 3.45 5.18 -8.12
C PRO A 25 2.36 6.00 -8.82
N LYS A 26 1.83 5.46 -9.92
CA LYS A 26 0.75 6.04 -10.72
C LYS A 26 -0.52 5.23 -10.52
N ALA A 27 -1.65 5.91 -10.44
CA ALA A 27 -2.95 5.27 -10.24
C ALA A 27 -3.25 4.19 -11.30
N SER A 28 -2.88 4.44 -12.56
CA SER A 28 -3.11 3.49 -13.67
C SER A 28 -2.25 2.23 -13.57
N ILE A 29 -1.02 2.35 -13.07
CA ILE A 29 -0.14 1.20 -12.84
C ILE A 29 -0.66 0.40 -11.64
N LEU A 30 -0.99 1.10 -10.54
CA LEU A 30 -1.52 0.47 -9.34
C LEU A 30 -2.83 -0.29 -9.63
N GLU A 31 -3.77 0.34 -10.34
CA GLU A 31 -5.04 -0.27 -10.73
C GLU A 31 -4.83 -1.51 -11.60
N ARG A 32 -4.08 -1.38 -12.71
CA ARG A 32 -3.81 -2.48 -13.63
C ARG A 32 -3.14 -3.66 -12.93
N GLU A 33 -2.04 -3.42 -12.23
CA GLU A 33 -1.26 -4.49 -11.60
C GLU A 33 -2.01 -5.13 -10.42
N PHE A 34 -2.79 -4.36 -9.66
CA PHE A 34 -3.64 -4.91 -8.62
C PHE A 34 -4.73 -5.81 -9.21
N ASN A 35 -5.47 -5.32 -10.22
CA ASN A 35 -6.57 -6.04 -10.84
C ASN A 35 -6.12 -7.34 -11.52
N LEU A 36 -4.91 -7.38 -12.10
CA LEU A 36 -4.33 -8.60 -12.65
C LEU A 36 -4.10 -9.72 -11.59
N ARG A 37 -4.01 -9.37 -10.30
CA ARG A 37 -3.68 -10.29 -9.20
C ARG A 37 -4.84 -10.52 -8.22
N TYR A 38 -5.94 -9.79 -8.38
CA TYR A 38 -7.07 -9.79 -7.47
C TYR A 38 -8.32 -10.37 -8.13
N PHE A 39 -8.74 -11.56 -7.66
CA PHE A 39 -9.88 -12.30 -8.20
C PHE A 39 -11.23 -11.88 -7.58
N GLY A 40 -11.28 -10.75 -6.86
CA GLY A 40 -12.53 -10.18 -6.33
C GLY A 40 -13.04 -9.03 -7.21
N LYS A 41 -13.84 -8.13 -6.63
CA LYS A 41 -14.32 -6.93 -7.35
C LYS A 41 -13.13 -6.03 -7.74
N PRO A 42 -12.89 -5.77 -9.04
CA PRO A 42 -11.78 -4.94 -9.47
C PRO A 42 -11.89 -3.53 -8.90
N ILE A 43 -10.76 -2.89 -8.71
CA ILE A 43 -10.71 -1.49 -8.30
C ILE A 43 -10.73 -0.58 -9.52
N THR A 44 -11.23 0.63 -9.35
CA THR A 44 -11.20 1.66 -10.39
C THR A 44 -9.93 2.50 -10.27
N LEU A 45 -9.57 3.17 -11.37
CA LEU A 45 -8.47 4.15 -11.39
C LEU A 45 -8.62 5.22 -10.30
N HIS A 46 -9.86 5.68 -10.07
CA HIS A 46 -10.18 6.65 -9.01
C HIS A 46 -9.87 6.10 -7.62
N ALA A 47 -10.26 4.85 -7.34
CA ALA A 47 -9.97 4.21 -6.06
C ALA A 47 -8.46 4.07 -5.82
N ALA A 48 -7.71 3.63 -6.83
CA ALA A 48 -6.25 3.58 -6.78
C ALA A 48 -5.63 4.96 -6.52
N GLY A 49 -6.16 6.01 -7.16
CA GLY A 49 -5.73 7.39 -6.92
C GLY A 49 -5.96 7.86 -5.48
N LYS A 50 -7.11 7.52 -4.87
CA LYS A 50 -7.39 7.84 -3.47
C LYS A 50 -6.40 7.20 -2.50
N TRP A 51 -5.95 5.98 -2.79
CA TRP A 51 -4.96 5.29 -1.97
C TRP A 51 -3.60 5.98 -2.03
N LEU A 52 -3.13 6.34 -3.22
CA LEU A 52 -1.86 7.03 -3.42
C LEU A 52 -1.85 8.48 -2.87
N ARG A 53 -3.02 9.12 -2.72
CA ARG A 53 -3.14 10.46 -2.12
C ARG A 53 -3.42 10.43 -0.62
N GLY A 54 -3.58 9.26 0.00
CA GLY A 54 -3.91 9.16 1.42
C GLY A 54 -5.32 9.65 1.76
N GLU A 55 -6.24 9.60 0.81
CA GLU A 55 -7.64 9.99 1.02
C GLU A 55 -8.45 8.83 1.62
N ALA A 56 -8.06 7.59 1.31
CA ALA A 56 -8.69 6.37 1.77
C ALA A 56 -7.68 5.24 1.97
N ILE A 57 -7.91 4.42 3.00
CA ILE A 57 -7.27 3.11 3.16
C ILE A 57 -8.25 2.06 2.62
N PRO A 58 -7.80 1.11 1.79
CA PRO A 58 -8.65 0.04 1.32
C PRO A 58 -9.11 -0.90 2.43
N HIS A 59 -10.12 -1.71 2.13
CA HIS A 59 -10.52 -2.79 3.03
C HIS A 59 -9.42 -3.87 3.13
N ASN A 60 -9.44 -4.62 4.23
CA ASN A 60 -8.35 -5.51 4.66
C ASN A 60 -7.93 -6.52 3.57
N ASP A 61 -8.90 -7.12 2.87
CA ASP A 61 -8.66 -8.05 1.75
C ASP A 61 -7.74 -7.47 0.67
N LYS A 62 -7.89 -6.19 0.36
CA LYS A 62 -7.06 -5.50 -0.64
C LYS A 62 -5.72 -5.08 -0.07
N VAL A 63 -5.65 -4.73 1.22
CA VAL A 63 -4.37 -4.50 1.92
C VAL A 63 -3.52 -5.76 1.88
N VAL A 64 -4.08 -6.91 2.23
CA VAL A 64 -3.38 -8.21 2.19
C VAL A 64 -2.91 -8.54 0.77
N LYS A 65 -3.74 -8.23 -0.24
CA LYS A 65 -3.36 -8.45 -1.64
C LYS A 65 -2.24 -7.51 -2.11
N LEU A 66 -2.29 -6.23 -1.75
CA LEU A 66 -1.21 -5.27 -2.02
C LEU A 66 0.09 -5.72 -1.36
N ALA A 67 0.03 -6.08 -0.08
CA ALA A 67 1.16 -6.56 0.69
C ALA A 67 1.78 -7.82 0.07
N LYS A 68 0.96 -8.79 -0.35
CA LYS A 68 1.43 -9.98 -1.05
C LYS A 68 2.10 -9.66 -2.39
N TRP A 69 1.53 -8.76 -3.19
CA TRP A 69 2.12 -8.37 -4.48
C TRP A 69 3.42 -7.59 -4.30
N LEU A 70 3.46 -6.67 -3.34
CA LEU A 70 4.63 -5.83 -3.06
C LEU A 70 5.64 -6.52 -2.13
N GLU A 71 5.39 -7.77 -1.75
CA GLU A 71 6.22 -8.62 -0.88
C GLU A 71 6.64 -7.92 0.42
N VAL A 72 5.67 -7.27 1.06
CA VAL A 72 5.79 -6.65 2.37
C VAL A 72 4.72 -7.20 3.31
N GLN A 73 4.87 -7.00 4.62
CA GLN A 73 3.81 -7.37 5.55
C GLN A 73 2.64 -6.36 5.50
N PRO A 74 1.38 -6.81 5.66
CA PRO A 74 0.22 -5.92 5.67
C PRO A 74 0.31 -4.81 6.71
N ALA A 75 0.85 -5.11 7.89
CA ALA A 75 1.05 -4.14 8.96
C ALA A 75 2.03 -3.03 8.53
N ASN A 76 3.14 -3.38 7.88
CA ASN A 76 4.11 -2.42 7.37
C ASN A 76 3.43 -1.44 6.41
N LEU A 77 2.57 -1.93 5.52
CA LEU A 77 1.86 -1.09 4.55
C LEU A 77 0.88 -0.10 5.22
N VAL A 78 0.24 -0.48 6.33
CA VAL A 78 -0.77 0.34 7.01
C VAL A 78 -0.18 1.28 8.07
N TYR A 79 0.86 0.84 8.76
CA TYR A 79 1.43 1.54 9.92
C TYR A 79 2.84 2.10 9.68
N GLY A 80 3.46 1.79 8.55
CA GLY A 80 4.84 2.21 8.26
C GLY A 80 5.89 1.54 9.15
N LEU A 81 5.53 0.44 9.81
CA LEU A 81 6.45 -0.34 10.65
C LEU A 81 7.24 -1.26 9.73
N ASP A 82 8.44 -0.89 9.27
CA ASP A 82 9.33 -1.92 8.77
C ASP A 82 9.87 -2.69 9.97
N LEU A 83 9.50 -3.98 10.11
CA LEU A 83 10.10 -4.81 11.15
C LEU A 83 11.63 -4.89 11.02
N ARG A 84 12.20 -4.62 9.84
CA ARG A 84 13.66 -4.46 9.70
C ARG A 84 14.15 -3.22 10.43
N ASP A 85 13.47 -2.07 10.27
CA ASP A 85 13.80 -0.84 11.00
C ASP A 85 13.61 -1.02 12.51
N GLU A 86 12.63 -1.80 12.95
CA GLU A 86 12.42 -2.10 14.39
C GLU A 86 13.54 -3.01 14.94
N ILE A 87 13.97 -4.01 14.16
CA ILE A 87 15.08 -4.90 14.54
C ILE A 87 16.41 -4.13 14.56
N ASP A 88 16.69 -3.32 13.55
CA ASP A 88 17.90 -2.48 13.48
C ASP A 88 17.93 -1.39 14.56
N ARG A 89 16.77 -0.96 15.07
CA ARG A 89 16.68 -0.02 16.21
C ARG A 89 16.87 -0.69 17.57
N LEU A 90 16.68 -2.01 17.66
CA LEU A 90 16.77 -2.79 18.89
C LEU A 90 18.09 -3.59 19.00
N SER A 91 18.92 -3.60 17.95
CA SER A 91 20.28 -4.18 17.90
C SER A 91 21.35 -3.15 18.17
#